data_AF-A0A8I1TUK5-F1
#
_entry.id   AF-A0A8I1TUK5-F1
#
_cell.length_a   1.000
_cell.length_b   1.000
_cell.length_c   1.000
_cell.angle_alpha   90.00
_cell.angle_beta   90.00
_cell.angle_gamma   90.00
#
_symmetry.space_group_name_H-M   'P 1'
#
loop_
_entity.id
_entity.type
_entity.pdbx_description
1 polymer ?
#
loop_
_entity_poly.entity_id
_entity_poly.type
_entity_poly.pdbx_seq_one_letter_code
_entity_poly.pdbx_strand_id
1 'polypeptide(L)'
;MAGCTTDGGWGVELIDAARARLVDIEAALAAVSRRASAIVDETDWRSDAVAAYRRRASAWEAAVRDVAREVDRVRDDLANTRRDLVARSGWERG
;
A
#
# COMPACT_ATOMS: atom_id res chain seq x y z
N MET A 1 12.21 19.11 37.89
CA MET A 1 10.96 18.93 37.11
C MET A 1 11.34 18.35 35.77
N ALA A 2 11.09 17.06 35.57
CA ALA A 2 11.38 16.38 34.31
C ALA A 2 10.35 16.81 33.26
N GLY A 3 10.80 17.50 32.21
CA GLY A 3 9.99 17.81 31.05
C GLY A 3 9.80 16.54 30.22
N CYS A 4 8.59 16.00 30.23
CA CYS A 4 8.15 14.97 29.30
C CYS A 4 7.86 15.66 27.96
N THR A 5 8.74 15.52 26.97
CA THR A 5 8.54 16.05 25.61
C THR A 5 8.61 14.97 24.52
N THR A 6 8.57 13.69 24.88
CA THR A 6 9.00 12.63 23.96
C THR A 6 7.90 11.84 23.25
N ASP A 7 6.61 12.00 23.54
CA ASP A 7 5.62 11.03 23.02
C ASP A 7 4.99 11.42 21.66
N GLY A 8 5.08 12.67 21.21
CA GLY A 8 4.44 13.12 19.96
C GLY A 8 5.25 12.89 18.67
N GLY A 9 6.58 12.89 18.75
CA GLY A 9 7.47 12.83 17.57
C GLY A 9 7.58 11.43 16.96
N TRP A 10 7.66 10.40 17.80
CA TRP A 10 7.81 9.01 17.38
C TRP A 10 6.58 8.49 16.62
N GLY A 11 5.37 8.96 16.99
CA GLY A 11 4.14 8.57 16.30
C GLY A 11 4.07 9.06 14.86
N VAL A 12 4.52 10.28 14.58
CA VAL A 12 4.53 10.84 13.22
C VAL A 12 5.62 10.18 12.37
N GLU A 13 6.81 9.96 12.92
CA GLU A 13 7.91 9.28 12.22
C GLU A 13 7.55 7.83 11.85
N LEU A 14 6.87 7.10 12.74
CA LEU A 14 6.35 5.76 12.46
C LEU A 14 5.31 5.76 11.34
N ILE A 15 4.43 6.76 11.32
CA ILE A 15 3.42 6.93 10.27
C ILE A 15 4.10 7.20 8.91
N ASP A 16 5.09 8.08 8.87
CA ASP A 16 5.81 8.41 7.64
C ASP A 16 6.63 7.22 7.12
N ALA A 17 7.25 6.43 8.01
CA ALA A 17 7.94 5.19 7.65
C ALA A 17 6.99 4.10 7.13
N ALA A 18 5.80 3.97 7.73
CA ALA A 18 4.76 3.06 7.25
C ALA A 18 4.27 3.46 5.85
N ARG A 19 4.08 4.77 5.63
CA ARG A 19 3.68 5.31 4.32
C ARG A 19 4.73 5.06 3.24
N ALA A 20 6.03 5.19 3.55
CA ALA A 20 7.10 4.87 2.61
C ALA A 20 7.09 3.39 2.19
N ARG A 21 6.94 2.48 3.16
CA ARG A 21 6.84 1.03 2.88
C ARG A 21 5.63 0.67 2.02
N LEU A 22 4.52 1.35 2.20
CA LEU A 22 3.31 1.13 1.40
C LEU A 22 3.54 1.50 -0.08
N VAL A 23 4.28 2.58 -0.35
CA VAL A 23 4.66 2.96 -1.73
C VAL A 23 5.54 1.89 -2.38
N ASP A 24 6.50 1.33 -1.64
CA ASP A 24 7.36 0.26 -2.16
C ASP A 24 6.55 -1.02 -2.50
N ILE A 25 5.55 -1.35 -1.66
CA ILE A 25 4.66 -2.50 -1.88
C ILE A 25 3.78 -2.28 -3.13
N GLU A 26 3.21 -1.10 -3.31
CA GLU A 26 2.45 -0.74 -4.53
C GLU A 26 3.31 -0.88 -5.79
N ALA A 27 4.54 -0.37 -5.75
CA ALA A 27 5.47 -0.45 -6.87
C ALA A 27 5.82 -1.90 -7.23
N ALA A 28 6.07 -2.75 -6.22
CA ALA A 28 6.34 -4.17 -6.40
C ALA A 28 5.13 -4.90 -7.01
N LEU A 29 3.92 -4.66 -6.50
CA LEU A 29 2.68 -5.24 -7.02
C LEU A 29 2.41 -4.86 -8.48
N ALA A 30 2.64 -3.59 -8.83
CA ALA A 30 2.53 -3.12 -10.21
C ALA A 30 3.58 -3.77 -11.14
N ALA A 31 4.80 -3.99 -10.65
CA ALA A 31 5.85 -4.65 -11.43
C ALA A 31 5.53 -6.12 -11.72
N VAL A 32 5.03 -6.87 -10.71
CA VAL A 32 4.62 -8.26 -10.91
C VAL A 32 3.40 -8.32 -11.86
N SER A 33 2.46 -7.34 -11.75
CA SER A 33 1.29 -7.22 -12.65
C SER A 33 1.70 -7.15 -14.12
N ARG A 34 2.59 -6.21 -14.44
CA ARG A 34 3.11 -6.05 -15.80
C ARG A 34 3.82 -7.31 -16.31
N ARG A 35 4.59 -7.98 -15.46
CA ARG A 35 5.34 -9.19 -15.84
C ARG A 35 4.41 -10.36 -16.13
N ALA A 36 3.32 -10.51 -15.37
CA ALA A 36 2.32 -11.53 -15.62
C ALA A 36 1.60 -11.32 -16.96
N SER A 37 1.21 -10.08 -17.27
CA SER A 37 0.59 -9.74 -18.57
C SER A 37 1.54 -10.00 -19.74
N ALA A 38 2.83 -9.66 -19.62
CA ALA A 38 3.82 -9.94 -20.66
C ALA A 38 3.97 -11.45 -20.96
N ILE A 39 3.95 -12.30 -19.92
CA ILE A 39 4.00 -13.77 -20.09
C ILE A 39 2.74 -14.28 -20.82
N VAL A 40 1.56 -13.69 -20.57
CA VAL A 40 0.33 -14.03 -21.31
C VAL A 40 0.51 -13.72 -22.80
N ASP A 41 1.06 -12.56 -23.13
CA ASP A 41 1.21 -12.10 -24.52
C ASP A 41 2.31 -12.85 -25.30
N GLU A 42 3.33 -13.37 -24.61
CA GLU A 42 4.43 -14.12 -25.22
C GLU A 42 4.12 -15.63 -25.45
N THR A 43 3.04 -16.17 -24.87
CA THR A 43 2.74 -17.61 -24.92
C THR A 43 1.87 -17.98 -26.13
N ASP A 44 2.35 -18.89 -26.99
CA ASP A 44 1.67 -19.35 -28.20
C ASP A 44 0.27 -19.97 -27.93
N TRP A 45 -0.71 -19.65 -28.77
CA TRP A 45 -2.10 -19.33 -28.37
C TRP A 45 -3.10 -20.50 -28.50
N ARG A 46 -2.63 -21.74 -28.62
CA ARG A 46 -3.42 -22.86 -29.17
C ARG A 46 -3.89 -23.95 -28.19
N SER A 47 -3.88 -23.75 -26.88
CA SER A 47 -4.32 -24.80 -25.94
C SER A 47 -5.19 -24.33 -24.77
N ASP A 48 -5.97 -25.26 -24.21
CA ASP A 48 -6.77 -25.09 -22.98
C ASP A 48 -5.95 -24.59 -21.78
N ALA A 49 -4.63 -24.80 -21.79
CA ALA A 49 -3.72 -24.28 -20.77
C ALA A 49 -3.69 -22.73 -20.76
N VAL A 50 -3.87 -22.09 -21.91
CA VAL A 50 -3.93 -20.61 -22.02
C VAL A 50 -5.22 -20.07 -21.43
N ALA A 51 -6.36 -20.72 -21.65
CA ALA A 51 -7.62 -20.32 -21.05
C ALA A 51 -7.58 -20.42 -19.51
N ALA A 52 -6.95 -21.48 -18.98
CA ALA A 52 -6.71 -21.62 -17.55
C ALA A 52 -5.71 -20.57 -17.01
N TYR A 53 -4.65 -20.27 -17.77
CA TYR A 53 -3.68 -19.24 -17.41
C TYR A 53 -4.29 -17.84 -17.41
N ARG A 54 -5.09 -17.46 -18.41
CA ARG A 54 -5.83 -16.19 -18.46
C ARG A 54 -6.75 -16.01 -17.27
N ARG A 55 -7.53 -17.05 -16.90
CA ARG A 55 -8.38 -17.00 -15.71
C ARG A 55 -7.57 -16.75 -14.44
N ARG A 56 -6.42 -17.42 -14.29
CA ARG A 56 -5.50 -17.18 -13.16
C ARG A 56 -4.89 -15.79 -13.18
N ALA A 57 -4.45 -15.31 -14.35
CA ALA A 57 -3.89 -13.98 -14.52
C ALA A 57 -4.92 -12.90 -14.17
N SER A 58 -6.16 -12.99 -14.66
CA SER A 58 -7.23 -12.06 -14.32
C SER A 58 -7.62 -12.11 -12.83
N ALA A 59 -7.68 -13.31 -12.23
CA ALA A 59 -7.92 -13.44 -10.79
C ALA A 59 -6.79 -12.82 -9.96
N TRP A 60 -5.55 -12.96 -10.43
CA TRP A 60 -4.39 -12.38 -9.78
C TRP A 60 -4.34 -10.85 -9.95
N GLU A 61 -4.67 -10.31 -11.12
CA GLU A 61 -4.85 -8.86 -11.34
C GLU A 61 -5.97 -8.26 -10.47
N ALA A 62 -7.04 -9.03 -10.21
CA ALA A 62 -8.10 -8.61 -9.31
C ALA A 62 -7.59 -8.54 -7.86
N ALA A 63 -6.89 -9.59 -7.40
CA ALA A 63 -6.29 -9.63 -6.07
C ALA A 63 -5.27 -8.49 -5.86
N VAL A 64 -4.43 -8.20 -6.85
CA VAL A 64 -3.50 -7.06 -6.80
C VAL A 64 -4.24 -5.73 -6.69
N ARG A 65 -5.32 -5.54 -7.45
CA ARG A 65 -6.15 -4.33 -7.33
C ARG A 65 -6.82 -4.20 -5.97
N ASP A 66 -7.26 -5.30 -5.37
CA ASP A 66 -7.85 -5.29 -4.03
C ASP A 66 -6.81 -4.90 -2.98
N VAL A 67 -5.60 -5.45 -3.07
CA VAL A 67 -4.48 -5.07 -2.18
C VAL A 67 -4.12 -3.60 -2.37
N ALA A 68 -4.04 -3.10 -3.60
CA ALA A 68 -3.77 -1.68 -3.85
C ALA A 68 -4.82 -0.76 -3.20
N ARG A 69 -6.11 -1.12 -3.28
CA ARG A 69 -7.18 -0.37 -2.60
C ARG A 69 -7.06 -0.43 -1.08
N GLU A 70 -6.60 -1.55 -0.52
CA GLU A 70 -6.34 -1.65 0.92
C GLU A 70 -5.18 -0.74 1.33
N VAL A 71 -4.10 -0.73 0.54
CA VAL A 71 -2.95 0.15 0.76
C VAL A 71 -3.36 1.62 0.72
N ASP A 72 -4.15 2.04 -0.27
CA ASP A 72 -4.69 3.39 -0.36
C ASP A 72 -5.52 3.74 0.90
N ARG A 73 -6.40 2.84 1.35
CA ARG A 73 -7.19 3.03 2.58
C ARG A 73 -6.31 3.19 3.82
N VAL A 74 -5.32 2.33 4.00
CA VAL A 74 -4.38 2.44 5.12
C VAL A 74 -3.58 3.74 5.05
N ARG A 75 -3.19 4.19 3.85
CA ARG A 75 -2.50 5.47 3.66
C ARG A 75 -3.36 6.66 4.09
N ASP A 76 -4.65 6.63 3.75
CA ASP A 76 -5.61 7.68 4.14
C ASP A 76 -5.85 7.66 5.66
N ASP A 77 -5.99 6.48 6.27
CA ASP A 77 -6.11 6.33 7.73
C ASP A 77 -4.88 6.85 8.48
N LEU A 78 -3.68 6.56 7.96
CA LEU A 78 -2.42 7.09 8.47
C LEU A 78 -2.36 8.62 8.36
N ALA A 79 -2.80 9.19 7.23
CA ALA A 79 -2.84 10.63 7.04
C ALA A 79 -3.83 11.32 8.00
N ASN A 80 -4.98 10.69 8.24
CA ASN A 80 -5.97 11.16 9.21
C ASN A 80 -5.43 11.08 10.65
N THR A 81 -4.82 9.95 11.01
CA THR A 81 -4.18 9.75 12.33
C THR A 81 -3.10 10.80 12.59
N ARG A 82 -2.25 11.09 11.60
CA ARG A 82 -1.23 12.15 11.69
C ARG A 82 -1.88 13.51 11.92
N ARG A 83 -2.96 13.83 11.20
CA ARG A 83 -3.69 15.10 11.36
C ARG A 83 -4.25 15.24 12.78
N ASP A 84 -4.83 14.18 13.31
CA ASP A 84 -5.41 14.15 14.66
C ASP A 84 -4.34 14.30 15.75
N LEU A 85 -3.20 13.62 15.61
CA LEU A 85 -2.05 13.75 16.53
C LEU A 85 -1.49 15.18 16.55
N VAL A 86 -1.33 15.80 15.37
CA VAL A 86 -0.89 17.21 15.25
C VAL A 86 -1.91 18.16 15.85
N ALA A 87 -3.21 17.92 15.64
CA ALA A 87 -4.25 18.74 16.23
C ALA A 87 -4.21 18.64 17.77
N ARG A 88 -4.22 17.44 18.35
CA ARG A 88 -4.23 17.25 19.82
C ARG A 88 -2.99 17.85 20.51
N SER A 89 -1.80 17.67 19.93
CA SER A 89 -0.56 18.28 20.45
C SER A 89 -0.50 19.82 20.30
N GLY A 90 -1.33 20.40 19.43
CA GLY A 90 -1.51 21.85 19.30
C GLY A 90 -2.43 22.46 20.35
N TRP A 91 -3.37 21.69 20.90
CA TRP A 91 -4.36 22.15 21.89
C TRP A 91 -3.86 22.12 23.34
N GLU A 92 -2.89 21.26 23.69
CA GLU A 92 -2.35 21.15 25.06
C GLU A 92 -1.37 22.28 25.46
N ARG A 93 -1.20 23.32 24.62
CA ARG A 93 -0.28 24.45 24.85
C ARG A 93 -0.96 25.79 25.18
N GLY A 94 -2.26 25.82 25.43
CA GLY A 94 -3.00 27.01 25.89
C GLY A 94 -3.56 26.82 27.30
#